data_AF-A0A2N1QFB4-F1
#
_entry.id   AF-A0A2N1QFB4-F1
#
_cell.length_a   1.000
_cell.length_b   1.000
_cell.length_c   1.000
_cell.angle_alpha   90.00
_cell.angle_beta   90.00
_cell.angle_gamma   90.00
#
_symmetry.space_group_name_H-M   'P 1'
#
loop_
_entity.id
_entity.type
_entity.pdbx_description
1 polymer ?
#
loop_
_entity_poly.entity_id
_entity_poly.type
_entity_poly.pdbx_seq_one_letter_code
_entity_poly.pdbx_strand_id
1 'polypeptide(L)'
;MKSEKALKNYLKTIKEQGIKIINSDQVFIESRIPKGNKVIDAETSVLFIDIRNSSKLSQEIKTKNMTKIYKMFGVISSMAVRENCGIIFQFIGDGFMAAFSSINAINSR
;
A
#
# COMPACT_ATOMS: atom_id res chain seq x y z
N MET A 1 -4.26 -3.61 -34.80
CA MET A 1 -4.41 -2.26 -35.39
C MET A 1 -5.51 -1.39 -34.77
N LYS A 2 -6.80 -1.81 -34.73
CA LYS A 2 -7.86 -1.00 -34.08
C LYS A 2 -7.64 -0.80 -32.56
N SER A 3 -7.19 -1.85 -31.86
CA SER A 3 -6.87 -1.82 -30.42
C SER A 3 -5.69 -0.91 -30.08
N GLU A 4 -4.65 -0.95 -30.89
CA GLU A 4 -3.44 -0.14 -30.72
C GLU A 4 -3.71 1.36 -30.93
N LYS A 5 -4.51 1.70 -31.96
CA LYS A 5 -4.95 3.09 -32.18
C LYS A 5 -5.82 3.61 -31.03
N ALA A 6 -6.70 2.77 -30.49
CA ALA A 6 -7.50 3.11 -29.32
C ALA A 6 -6.63 3.34 -28.07
N LEU A 7 -5.64 2.47 -27.82
CA LEU A 7 -4.68 2.64 -26.73
C LEU A 7 -3.88 3.93 -26.88
N LYS A 8 -3.38 4.21 -28.09
CA LYS A 8 -2.60 5.43 -28.37
C LYS A 8 -3.41 6.71 -28.11
N ASN A 9 -4.68 6.72 -28.50
CA ASN A 9 -5.56 7.85 -28.23
C ASN A 9 -5.83 8.01 -26.73
N TYR A 10 -6.07 6.91 -26.00
CA TYR A 10 -6.28 6.94 -24.56
C TYR A 10 -5.05 7.46 -23.79
N LEU A 11 -3.85 6.99 -24.13
CA LEU A 11 -2.60 7.47 -23.54
C LEU A 11 -2.36 8.96 -23.83
N LYS A 12 -2.73 9.42 -25.03
CA LYS A 12 -2.66 10.85 -25.40
C LYS A 12 -3.57 11.68 -24.49
N THR A 13 -4.79 11.21 -24.23
CA THR A 13 -5.72 11.87 -23.29
C THR A 13 -5.14 11.97 -21.88
N ILE A 14 -4.52 10.91 -21.35
CA ILE A 14 -3.88 10.95 -20.02
C ILE A 14 -2.73 11.97 -20.00
N LYS A 15 -1.89 11.97 -21.03
CA LYS A 15 -0.74 12.87 -21.14
C LYS A 15 -1.16 14.35 -21.17
N GLU A 16 -2.24 14.67 -21.88
CA GLU A 16 -2.73 16.05 -22.06
C GLU A 16 -3.61 16.52 -20.89
N GLN A 17 -3.99 15.63 -19.98
CA GLN A 17 -4.85 15.94 -18.85
C GLN A 17 -4.14 16.85 -17.84
N GLY A 18 -4.69 18.03 -17.59
CA GLY A 18 -4.16 18.96 -16.58
C GLY A 18 -4.35 18.43 -15.17
N ILE A 19 -3.29 18.41 -14.36
CA ILE A 19 -3.28 17.87 -13.00
C ILE A 19 -3.65 18.94 -11.98
N LYS A 20 -4.50 18.58 -11.01
CA LYS A 20 -4.81 19.39 -9.83
C LYS A 20 -4.17 18.75 -8.59
N ILE A 21 -3.17 19.41 -8.03
CA ILE A 21 -2.49 18.97 -6.81
C ILE A 21 -3.32 19.38 -5.59
N ILE A 22 -3.42 18.48 -4.62
CA ILE A 22 -4.07 18.68 -3.32
C ILE A 22 -3.04 18.28 -2.26
N ASN A 23 -2.54 19.25 -1.53
CA ASN A 23 -1.65 18.98 -0.40
C ASN A 23 -2.45 18.35 0.73
N SER A 24 -1.91 17.32 1.34
CA SER A 24 -2.54 16.68 2.48
C SER A 24 -1.52 16.06 3.42
N ASP A 25 -1.75 16.22 4.71
CA ASP A 25 -0.91 15.65 5.74
C ASP A 25 -1.38 14.25 6.17
N GLN A 26 -2.36 13.67 5.45
CA GLN A 26 -2.89 12.35 5.71
C GLN A 26 -2.34 11.34 4.72
N VAL A 27 -2.11 10.11 5.20
CA VAL A 27 -1.83 8.97 4.35
C VAL A 27 -3.14 8.46 3.74
N PHE A 28 -3.22 8.39 2.41
CA PHE A 28 -4.39 7.87 1.70
C PHE A 28 -4.17 6.42 1.29
N ILE A 29 -5.13 5.56 1.62
CA ILE A 29 -5.23 4.19 1.10
C ILE A 29 -5.83 4.26 -0.31
N GLU A 30 -5.58 3.27 -1.17
CA GLU A 30 -6.05 3.22 -2.56
C GLU A 30 -7.53 3.62 -2.75
N SER A 31 -8.41 3.20 -1.83
CA SER A 31 -9.83 3.55 -1.84
C SER A 31 -10.14 5.05 -1.67
N ARG A 32 -9.15 5.83 -1.22
CA ARG A 32 -9.21 7.27 -0.98
C ARG A 32 -8.33 8.07 -1.96
N ILE A 33 -7.67 7.41 -2.92
CA ILE A 33 -6.97 8.11 -4.00
C ILE A 33 -8.02 8.79 -4.90
N PRO A 34 -7.93 10.11 -5.14
CA PRO A 34 -8.87 10.82 -5.98
C PRO A 34 -8.89 10.23 -7.39
N LYS A 35 -10.09 9.97 -7.92
CA LYS A 35 -10.26 9.58 -9.33
C LYS A 35 -10.11 10.80 -10.24
N GLY A 36 -9.59 10.60 -11.44
CA GLY A 36 -9.47 11.64 -12.46
C GLY A 36 -8.12 12.37 -12.39
N ASN A 37 -8.13 13.70 -12.45
CA ASN A 37 -6.91 14.52 -12.56
C ASN A 37 -6.41 15.09 -11.23
N LYS A 38 -6.92 14.60 -10.10
CA LYS A 38 -6.53 15.07 -8.78
C LYS A 38 -5.40 14.22 -8.23
N VAL A 39 -4.32 14.85 -7.81
CA VAL A 39 -3.15 14.19 -7.19
C VAL A 39 -3.05 14.67 -5.75
N ILE A 40 -2.79 13.74 -4.84
CA ILE A 40 -2.50 14.08 -3.45
C ILE A 40 -0.99 14.17 -3.30
N ASP A 41 -0.53 15.29 -2.76
CA ASP A 41 0.86 15.48 -2.34
C ASP A 41 0.92 15.38 -0.82
N ALA A 42 1.66 14.39 -0.32
CA ALA A 42 1.72 14.05 1.09
C ALA A 42 3.10 13.51 1.47
N GLU A 43 3.64 13.99 2.59
CA GLU A 43 4.87 13.46 3.18
C GLU A 43 4.56 12.24 4.05
N THR A 44 5.15 11.10 3.70
CA THR A 44 4.87 9.83 4.38
C THR A 44 6.10 8.93 4.43
N SER A 45 6.19 8.14 5.50
CA SER A 45 7.14 7.03 5.60
C SER A 45 6.42 5.72 5.29
N VAL A 46 6.98 4.90 4.40
CA VAL A 46 6.40 3.60 4.02
C VAL A 46 7.19 2.47 4.66
N LEU A 47 6.48 1.53 5.27
CA LEU A 47 7.02 0.31 5.85
C LEU A 47 6.60 -0.88 4.98
N PHE A 48 7.60 -1.66 4.56
CA PHE A 48 7.38 -2.95 3.91
C PHE A 48 8.02 -4.04 4.77
N ILE A 49 7.23 -5.05 5.14
CA ILE A 49 7.66 -6.19 5.95
C ILE A 49 7.44 -7.46 5.13
N ASP A 50 8.42 -8.34 5.13
CA ASP A 50 8.38 -9.61 4.41
C ASP A 50 8.89 -10.77 5.29
N ILE A 51 8.29 -11.95 5.12
CA ILE A 51 8.70 -13.15 5.84
C ILE A 51 9.92 -13.75 5.12
N ARG A 52 11.07 -13.69 5.77
CA ARG A 52 12.32 -14.26 5.25
C ARG A 52 12.15 -15.71 4.81
N ASN A 53 12.57 -16.03 3.59
CA ASN A 53 12.53 -17.38 3.01
C ASN A 53 11.13 -18.03 3.05
N SER A 54 10.06 -17.23 2.99
CA SER A 54 8.65 -17.68 3.00
C SER A 54 8.36 -18.85 2.06
N SER A 55 8.94 -18.85 0.86
CA SER A 55 8.75 -19.89 -0.16
C SER A 55 9.29 -21.23 0.35
N LYS A 56 10.50 -21.25 0.89
CA LYS A 56 11.11 -22.45 1.48
C LYS A 56 10.35 -22.88 2.74
N LEU A 57 10.01 -21.92 3.61
CA LEU A 57 9.22 -22.18 4.82
C LEU A 57 7.90 -22.86 4.47
N SER A 58 7.19 -22.37 3.44
CA SER A 58 5.90 -22.91 3.00
C SER A 58 5.99 -24.37 2.55
N GLN A 59 7.12 -24.77 1.96
CA GLN A 59 7.38 -26.15 1.54
C GLN A 59 7.64 -27.06 2.74
N GLU A 60 8.39 -26.59 3.73
CA GLU A 60 8.76 -27.38 4.91
C GLU A 60 7.58 -27.63 5.85
N ILE A 61 6.78 -26.61 6.17
CA ILE A 61 5.73 -26.72 7.20
C ILE A 61 4.35 -27.06 6.66
N LYS A 62 4.20 -27.15 5.33
CA LYS A 62 2.95 -27.40 4.59
C LYS A 62 1.89 -26.29 4.75
N THR A 63 0.95 -26.25 3.81
CA THR A 63 -0.04 -25.17 3.65
C THR A 63 -0.81 -24.84 4.94
N LYS A 64 -1.30 -25.85 5.67
CA LYS A 64 -2.14 -25.63 6.87
C LYS A 64 -1.40 -24.86 7.98
N ASN A 65 -0.10 -25.13 8.16
CA ASN A 65 0.68 -24.41 9.17
C ASN A 65 1.13 -23.04 8.63
N MET A 66 1.46 -22.94 7.35
CA MET A 66 1.81 -21.66 6.74
C MET A 66 0.66 -20.64 6.85
N THR A 67 -0.60 -21.06 6.67
CA THR A 67 -1.78 -20.19 6.89
C THR A 67 -1.83 -19.64 8.32
N LYS A 68 -1.47 -20.43 9.33
CA LYS A 68 -1.41 -19.96 10.72
C LYS A 68 -0.30 -18.92 10.89
N ILE A 69 0.87 -19.14 10.29
CA ILE A 69 1.98 -18.19 10.33
C ILE A 69 1.58 -16.86 9.68
N TYR A 70 1.01 -16.88 8.47
CA TYR A 70 0.53 -15.66 7.82
C TYR A 70 -0.49 -14.91 8.67
N LYS A 71 -1.41 -15.64 9.34
CA LYS A 71 -2.40 -15.02 10.24
C LYS A 71 -1.75 -14.40 11.48
N MET A 72 -0.81 -15.09 12.13
CA MET A 72 -0.08 -14.56 13.28
C MET A 72 0.78 -13.34 12.90
N PHE A 73 1.53 -13.44 11.81
CA PHE A 73 2.32 -12.36 11.24
C PHE A 73 1.46 -11.13 10.93
N GLY A 74 0.31 -11.35 10.29
CA GLY A 74 -0.61 -10.27 9.97
C GLY A 74 -1.19 -9.61 11.21
N VAL A 75 -1.54 -10.37 12.26
CA VAL A 75 -2.02 -9.82 13.53
C VAL A 75 -0.96 -8.97 14.21
N ILE A 76 0.26 -9.51 14.39
CA ILE A 76 1.36 -8.80 15.06
C ILE A 76 1.74 -7.53 14.31
N SER A 77 1.91 -7.62 12.99
CA SER A 77 2.25 -6.47 12.14
C SER A 77 1.15 -5.41 12.18
N SER A 78 -0.12 -5.83 12.14
CA SER A 78 -1.24 -4.90 12.22
C SER A 78 -1.34 -4.18 13.56
N MET A 79 -1.09 -4.90 14.67
CA MET A 79 -1.09 -4.31 16.00
C MET A 79 0.02 -3.28 16.12
N ALA A 80 1.25 -3.65 15.80
CA ALA A 80 2.40 -2.76 15.86
C ALA A 80 2.19 -1.48 15.03
N VAL A 81 1.67 -1.61 13.81
CA VAL A 81 1.37 -0.44 12.97
C VAL A 81 0.30 0.45 13.60
N ARG A 82 -0.82 -0.13 14.06
CA ARG A 82 -1.94 0.64 14.62
C ARG A 82 -1.57 1.34 15.93
N GLU A 83 -0.82 0.67 16.80
CA GLU A 83 -0.32 1.23 18.05
C GLU A 83 0.63 2.41 17.81
N ASN A 84 1.32 2.44 16.66
CA ASN A 84 2.19 3.54 16.23
C ASN A 84 1.51 4.49 15.23
N CYS A 85 0.17 4.56 15.26
CA CYS A 85 -0.64 5.47 14.43
C CYS A 85 -0.42 5.36 12.91
N GLY A 86 0.06 4.21 12.44
CA GLY A 86 0.23 3.92 11.03
C GLY A 86 -1.05 3.39 10.37
N ILE A 87 -1.07 3.45 9.05
CA ILE A 87 -2.17 2.97 8.22
C ILE A 87 -1.70 1.75 7.43
N ILE A 88 -2.45 0.66 7.49
CA ILE A 88 -2.18 -0.56 6.74
C ILE A 88 -2.76 -0.39 5.33
N PHE A 89 -1.95 -0.63 4.31
CA PHE A 89 -2.38 -0.56 2.91
C PHE A 89 -2.83 -1.90 2.38
N GLN A 90 -1.97 -2.92 2.47
CA GLN A 90 -2.24 -4.20 1.84
C GLN A 90 -1.44 -5.34 2.46
N PHE A 91 -1.97 -6.54 2.27
CA PHE A 91 -1.28 -7.80 2.47
C PHE A 91 -1.18 -8.46 1.09
N ILE A 92 0.02 -8.79 0.64
CA ILE A 92 0.24 -9.51 -0.63
C ILE A 92 1.15 -10.69 -0.34
N GLY A 93 0.58 -11.88 -0.28
CA GLY A 93 1.33 -13.09 0.07
C GLY A 93 1.92 -13.02 1.49
N ASP A 94 3.24 -13.04 1.56
CA ASP A 94 4.10 -12.85 2.74
C ASP A 94 4.45 -11.36 3.01
N GLY A 95 4.17 -10.48 2.05
CA GLY A 95 4.40 -9.06 2.14
C GLY A 95 3.29 -8.31 2.90
N PHE A 96 3.69 -7.37 3.74
CA PHE A 96 2.85 -6.46 4.48
C PHE A 96 3.30 -5.02 4.23
N MET A 97 2.37 -4.14 3.88
CA MET A 97 2.68 -2.73 3.60
C MET A 97 1.85 -1.80 4.47
N ALA A 98 2.53 -0.83 5.08
CA ALA A 98 1.93 0.23 5.87
C ALA A 98 2.61 1.57 5.62
N ALA A 99 1.97 2.65 6.04
CA ALA A 99 2.52 3.99 5.93
C ALA A 99 2.18 4.86 7.14
N PHE A 100 3.01 5.86 7.39
CA PHE A 100 2.97 6.73 8.55
C PHE A 100 3.11 8.19 8.09
N SER A 101 2.17 9.06 8.47
CA SER A 101 2.29 10.50 8.21
C SER A 101 3.17 11.17 9.26
N SER A 102 3.79 12.30 8.88
CA SER A 102 4.64 13.10 9.77
C SER A 102 3.90 13.62 11.01
N ILE A 103 2.60 13.91 10.91
CA ILE A 103 1.80 14.47 12.02
C ILE A 103 1.35 13.40 13.03
N ASN A 104 1.10 12.16 12.59
CA ASN A 104 0.62 11.11 13.49
C ASN A 104 1.65 10.71 14.56
N ALA A 105 2.94 10.99 14.33
CA ALA A 105 4.02 10.78 15.29
C ALA A 105 4.15 11.91 16.34
N ILE A 106 3.54 13.07 16.12
CA ILE A 106 3.68 14.27 16.98
C ILE A 106 2.60 14.29 18.07
N ASN A 107 1.39 13.82 17.78
CA ASN A 107 0.26 13.85 18.72
C ASN A 107 0.21 12.68 19.72
N SER A 108 1.22 11.81 19.72
CA SER A 108 1.31 10.61 20.58
C SER A 108 2.48 10.65 21.56
N ARG A 109 3.15 11.81 21.71
CA ARG A 109 4.22 12.05 22.70
C ARG A 109 3.79 13.01 23.78
#